data_AF-A0A955WIL8-F1
#
_entry.id   AF-A0A955WIL8-F1
#
_cell.length_a   1.000
_cell.length_b   1.000
_cell.length_c   1.000
_cell.angle_alpha   90.00
_cell.angle_beta   90.00
_cell.angle_gamma   90.00
#
_symmetry.space_group_name_H-M   'P 1'
#
loop_
_entity.id
_entity.type
_entity.pdbx_description
1 polymer ?
#
loop_
_entity_poly.entity_id
_entity_poly.type
_entity_poly.pdbx_seq_one_letter_code
_entity_poly.pdbx_strand_id
1 'polypeptide(L)'
;AAARDGQPLRLGADVSAGVGPLDVRGEVAVSHGGSPVRYAYDPEADEPVTEEDRSDDWIHQEVVGVEWGIAYGDQDTLYLTAEYFHNDAGYGDEAVYPALIARGGMTPLYTGRHYAGVAVALPAPGTWDDTTFLLSGLGNLSDRSFLARFDYQITLLTKLRLYCYASVHLGEGELALSAEVPADLFTDDVRPLVPQGLSLEAALVDLGVWLSLDL
;
A
#
# COMPACT_ATOMS: atom_id res chain seq x y z
N ALA A 1 20.96 15.12 -15.77
CA ALA A 1 20.54 15.58 -14.44
C ALA A 1 21.68 16.39 -13.83
N ALA A 2 21.43 17.61 -13.34
CA ALA A 2 22.43 18.37 -12.59
C ALA A 2 22.22 18.05 -11.10
N ALA A 3 23.18 17.38 -10.47
CA ALA A 3 23.14 17.11 -9.04
C ALA A 3 23.27 18.45 -8.29
N ARG A 4 22.30 18.75 -7.42
CA ARG A 4 22.41 19.84 -6.45
C ARG A 4 23.22 19.35 -5.25
N ASP A 5 24.21 20.13 -4.86
CA ASP A 5 25.04 19.84 -3.69
C ASP A 5 24.15 19.69 -2.44
N GLY A 6 24.34 18.59 -1.69
CA GLY A 6 23.56 18.27 -0.49
C GLY A 6 22.17 17.65 -0.68
N GLN A 7 21.75 17.28 -1.91
CA GLN A 7 20.52 16.50 -2.12
C GLN A 7 20.81 15.04 -2.49
N PRO A 8 19.97 14.08 -2.04
CA PRO A 8 20.09 12.70 -2.46
C PRO A 8 20.01 12.58 -3.98
N LEU A 9 20.88 11.75 -4.56
CA LEU A 9 20.75 11.36 -5.96
C LEU A 9 19.45 10.57 -6.12
N ARG A 10 18.67 10.87 -7.15
CA ARG A 10 17.46 10.13 -7.52
C ARG A 10 17.43 9.95 -9.03
N LEU A 11 17.31 8.71 -9.49
CA LEU A 11 17.21 8.33 -10.89
C LEU A 11 16.00 7.42 -11.05
N GLY A 12 15.28 7.54 -12.15
CA GLY A 12 14.13 6.71 -12.45
C GLY A 12 14.00 6.45 -13.94
N ALA A 13 13.42 5.32 -14.29
CA ALA A 13 13.09 4.95 -15.66
C ALA A 13 11.81 4.10 -15.67
N ASP A 14 10.95 4.37 -16.63
CA ASP A 14 9.71 3.64 -16.89
C ASP A 14 9.69 3.05 -18.31
N VAL A 15 8.95 1.97 -18.48
CA VAL A 15 8.68 1.33 -19.76
C VAL A 15 7.27 0.75 -19.76
N SER A 16 6.57 0.88 -20.89
CA SER A 16 5.29 0.22 -21.11
C SER A 16 5.19 -0.31 -22.54
N ALA A 17 4.49 -1.43 -22.71
CA ALA A 17 4.28 -2.06 -24.00
C ALA A 17 3.04 -2.96 -23.99
N GLY A 18 2.28 -2.90 -25.08
CA GLY A 18 1.29 -3.91 -25.41
C GLY A 18 1.94 -5.19 -25.95
N VAL A 19 1.67 -6.33 -25.32
CA VAL A 19 2.13 -7.66 -25.73
C VAL A 19 0.93 -8.58 -25.94
N GLY A 20 0.43 -8.64 -27.18
CA GLY A 20 -0.79 -9.38 -27.49
C GLY A 20 -2.00 -8.73 -26.80
N PRO A 21 -2.78 -9.48 -25.99
CA PRO A 21 -3.94 -8.93 -25.27
C PRO A 21 -3.56 -8.26 -23.94
N LEU A 22 -2.27 -8.25 -23.59
CA LEU A 22 -1.77 -7.72 -22.33
C LEU A 22 -1.18 -6.33 -22.55
N ASP A 23 -1.42 -5.42 -21.62
CA ASP A 23 -0.61 -4.22 -21.43
C ASP A 23 0.33 -4.45 -20.25
N VAL A 24 1.64 -4.26 -20.45
CA VAL A 24 2.67 -4.51 -19.45
C VAL A 24 3.42 -3.22 -19.18
N ARG A 25 3.62 -2.91 -17.90
CA ARG A 25 4.37 -1.74 -17.44
C ARG A 25 5.42 -2.12 -16.41
N GLY A 26 6.51 -1.38 -16.40
CA GLY A 26 7.56 -1.48 -15.38
C GLY A 26 8.17 -0.12 -15.10
N GLU A 27 8.46 0.15 -13.85
CA GLU A 27 9.19 1.35 -13.43
C GLU A 27 10.22 0.95 -12.37
N VAL A 28 11.40 1.57 -12.45
CA VAL A 28 12.49 1.39 -11.50
C VAL A 28 12.98 2.77 -11.09
N ALA A 29 13.10 3.00 -9.78
CA ALA A 29 13.69 4.18 -9.20
C ALA A 29 14.83 3.79 -8.25
N VAL A 30 15.88 4.59 -8.24
CA VAL A 30 17.06 4.38 -7.39
C VAL A 30 17.44 5.70 -6.74
N SER A 31 17.79 5.65 -5.45
CA SER A 31 18.27 6.79 -4.68
C SER A 31 19.50 6.47 -3.84
N HIS A 32 20.35 7.47 -3.60
CA HIS A 32 21.59 7.36 -2.82
C HIS A 32 21.92 8.70 -2.15
N GLY A 33 22.53 8.66 -0.95
CA GLY A 33 22.92 9.88 -0.22
C GLY A 33 21.76 10.54 0.52
N GLY A 34 20.67 9.82 0.75
CA GLY A 34 19.55 10.26 1.57
C GLY A 34 19.49 9.47 2.86
N SER A 35 19.12 10.14 3.96
CA SER A 35 19.06 9.52 5.29
C SER A 35 17.61 9.44 5.79
N PRO A 36 16.73 8.58 5.22
CA PRO A 36 15.53 8.22 5.95
C PRO A 36 15.97 7.47 7.22
N VAL A 37 15.50 7.92 8.38
CA VAL A 37 15.74 7.18 9.63
C VAL A 37 15.08 5.82 9.49
N ARG A 38 15.89 4.76 9.50
CA ARG A 38 15.43 3.38 9.54
C ARG A 38 15.69 2.84 10.93
N TYR A 39 14.74 2.14 11.49
CA TYR A 39 14.88 1.48 12.80
C TYR A 39 15.13 -0.02 12.65
N ALA A 40 16.03 -0.58 13.43
CA ALA A 40 16.09 -2.01 13.74
C ALA A 40 15.39 -2.28 15.08
N TYR A 41 14.79 -3.45 15.22
CA TYR A 41 14.13 -3.87 16.45
C TYR A 41 14.66 -5.24 16.91
N ASP A 42 15.13 -5.29 18.16
CA ASP A 42 15.55 -6.51 18.84
C ASP A 42 14.99 -6.49 20.27
N PRO A 43 13.94 -7.29 20.58
CA PRO A 43 13.32 -7.29 21.90
C PRO A 43 14.22 -7.84 23.02
N GLU A 44 15.34 -8.49 22.69
CA GLU A 44 16.28 -9.04 23.67
C GLU A 44 17.46 -8.09 23.97
N ALA A 45 17.62 -7.02 23.20
CA ALA A 45 18.69 -6.05 23.38
C ALA A 45 18.41 -5.06 24.53
N ASP A 46 19.46 -4.57 25.18
CA ASP A 46 19.37 -3.50 26.19
C ASP A 46 18.74 -2.21 25.61
N GLU A 47 19.01 -1.94 24.33
CA GLU A 47 18.36 -0.90 23.54
C GLU A 47 17.58 -1.56 22.41
N PRO A 48 16.27 -1.83 22.61
CA PRO A 48 15.52 -2.68 21.70
C PRO A 48 15.20 -2.03 20.35
N VAL A 49 15.38 -0.72 20.23
CA VAL A 49 15.19 0.02 18.99
C VAL A 49 16.47 0.81 18.70
N THR A 50 17.12 0.52 17.59
CA THR A 50 18.31 1.25 17.16
C THR A 50 18.09 1.89 15.79
N GLU A 51 18.69 3.05 15.55
CA GLU A 51 18.68 3.66 14.23
C GLU A 51 19.77 3.04 13.34
N GLU A 52 19.37 2.61 12.14
CA GLU A 52 20.24 2.14 11.08
C GLU A 52 20.52 3.30 10.12
N ASP A 53 21.80 3.67 10.00
CA ASP A 53 22.24 4.61 8.97
C ASP A 53 22.36 3.89 7.62
N ARG A 54 21.54 4.31 6.66
CA ARG A 54 21.57 3.83 5.26
C ARG A 54 21.90 4.96 4.28
N SER A 55 22.57 6.03 4.73
CA SER A 55 22.86 7.19 3.90
C SER A 55 23.78 6.88 2.71
N ASP A 56 24.69 5.92 2.86
CA ASP A 56 25.60 5.45 1.82
C ASP A 56 25.02 4.28 0.98
N ASP A 57 23.78 3.85 1.25
CA ASP A 57 23.15 2.75 0.52
C ASP A 57 22.51 3.23 -0.80
N TRP A 58 22.48 2.32 -1.75
CA TRP A 58 21.68 2.45 -2.97
C TRP A 58 20.30 1.84 -2.75
N ILE A 59 19.31 2.68 -2.48
CA ILE A 59 17.93 2.28 -2.23
C ILE A 59 17.17 2.24 -3.56
N HIS A 60 16.60 1.10 -3.89
CA HIS A 60 15.83 0.90 -5.12
C HIS A 60 14.37 0.59 -4.84
N GLN A 61 13.52 0.99 -5.78
CA GLN A 61 12.08 0.73 -5.78
C GLN A 61 11.67 0.32 -7.18
N GLU A 62 10.91 -0.76 -7.30
CA GLU A 62 10.43 -1.26 -8.58
C GLU A 62 8.95 -1.55 -8.53
N VAL A 63 8.26 -1.25 -9.62
CA VAL A 63 6.91 -1.72 -9.85
C VAL A 63 6.83 -2.42 -11.19
N VAL A 64 6.13 -3.55 -11.25
CA VAL A 64 5.81 -4.26 -12.48
C VAL A 64 4.33 -4.57 -12.47
N GLY A 65 3.64 -4.20 -13.54
CA GLY A 65 2.20 -4.40 -13.68
C GLY A 65 1.83 -5.01 -15.03
N VAL A 66 0.72 -5.75 -15.02
CA VAL A 66 0.08 -6.28 -16.22
C VAL A 66 -1.43 -6.02 -16.15
N GLU A 67 -2.02 -5.65 -17.27
CA GLU A 67 -3.46 -5.55 -17.46
C GLU A 67 -3.90 -6.42 -18.63
N TRP A 68 -5.04 -7.09 -18.49
CA TRP A 68 -5.66 -7.89 -19.53
C TRP A 68 -7.13 -7.53 -19.69
N GLY A 69 -7.48 -6.95 -20.85
CA GLY A 69 -8.86 -6.78 -21.29
C GLY A 69 -9.40 -8.06 -21.93
N ILE A 70 -10.41 -8.67 -21.30
CA ILE A 70 -11.08 -9.89 -21.75
C ILE A 70 -12.47 -9.51 -22.25
N ALA A 71 -12.63 -9.50 -23.58
CA ALA A 71 -13.94 -9.34 -24.19
C ALA A 71 -14.85 -10.51 -23.80
N TYR A 72 -16.07 -10.21 -23.38
CA TYR A 72 -17.11 -11.20 -23.13
C TYR A 72 -18.45 -10.65 -23.60
N GLY A 73 -19.33 -11.51 -24.11
CA GLY A 73 -20.53 -11.03 -24.79
C GLY A 73 -20.20 -10.20 -26.04
N ASP A 74 -21.18 -9.40 -26.48
CA ASP A 74 -21.06 -8.64 -27.73
C ASP A 74 -20.42 -7.26 -27.54
N GLN A 75 -20.51 -6.70 -26.34
CA GLN A 75 -20.11 -5.31 -26.05
C GLN A 75 -19.37 -5.13 -24.72
N ASP A 76 -19.13 -6.20 -23.96
CA ASP A 76 -18.54 -6.09 -22.63
C ASP A 76 -17.05 -6.44 -22.63
N THR A 77 -16.32 -5.86 -21.68
CA THR A 77 -14.92 -6.19 -21.42
C THR A 77 -14.68 -6.22 -19.92
N LEU A 78 -14.12 -7.33 -19.45
CA LEU A 78 -13.60 -7.47 -18.09
C LEU A 78 -12.13 -7.09 -18.12
N TYR A 79 -11.68 -6.32 -17.14
CA TYR A 79 -10.27 -6.00 -16.97
C TYR A 79 -9.71 -6.75 -15.78
N LEU A 80 -8.61 -7.48 -15.97
CA LEU A 80 -7.81 -8.07 -14.92
C LEU A 80 -6.48 -7.34 -14.83
N THR A 81 -6.19 -6.75 -13.68
CA THR A 81 -4.93 -6.06 -13.41
C THR A 81 -4.18 -6.80 -12.31
N ALA A 82 -2.87 -6.93 -12.45
CA ALA A 82 -1.99 -7.40 -11.39
C ALA A 82 -0.75 -6.52 -11.34
N GLU A 83 -0.27 -6.24 -10.13
CA GLU A 83 0.90 -5.41 -9.90
C GLU A 83 1.73 -5.98 -8.75
N TYR A 84 3.05 -5.85 -8.86
CA TYR A 84 4.00 -6.11 -7.81
C TYR A 84 4.86 -4.88 -7.58
N PHE A 85 5.05 -4.51 -6.32
CA PHE A 85 5.88 -3.39 -5.90
C PHE A 85 6.94 -3.87 -4.91
N HIS A 86 8.20 -3.55 -5.19
CA HIS A 86 9.33 -3.73 -4.30
C HIS A 86 9.82 -2.37 -3.79
N ASN A 87 10.09 -2.31 -2.49
CA ASN A 87 10.57 -1.13 -1.81
C ASN A 87 11.74 -1.49 -0.90
N ASP A 88 12.99 -1.31 -1.35
CA ASP A 88 14.17 -1.63 -0.55
C ASP A 88 14.26 -0.80 0.74
N ALA A 89 13.64 0.38 0.78
CA ALA A 89 13.53 1.20 1.99
C ALA A 89 12.68 0.52 3.07
N GLY A 90 11.77 -0.38 2.68
CA GLY A 90 10.83 -1.05 3.56
C GLY A 90 11.43 -2.17 4.41
N TYR A 91 10.56 -2.73 5.23
CA TYR A 91 10.83 -3.78 6.21
C TYR A 91 10.40 -5.15 5.70
N GLY A 92 11.19 -6.16 6.03
CA GLY A 92 10.91 -7.56 5.67
C GLY A 92 10.10 -8.30 6.74
N ASP A 93 9.81 -7.66 7.87
CA ASP A 93 9.17 -8.23 9.05
C ASP A 93 8.37 -7.14 9.77
N GLU A 94 7.21 -7.51 10.33
CA GLU A 94 6.32 -6.65 11.12
C GLU A 94 6.80 -6.42 12.55
N ALA A 95 7.76 -7.19 13.06
CA ALA A 95 8.28 -7.06 14.43
C ALA A 95 8.73 -5.63 14.77
N VAL A 96 9.12 -4.83 13.77
CA VAL A 96 9.54 -3.44 13.92
C VAL A 96 8.36 -2.45 14.06
N TYR A 97 7.12 -2.84 13.73
CA TYR A 97 5.98 -1.93 13.67
C TYR A 97 5.67 -1.22 15.00
N PRO A 98 5.73 -1.87 16.18
CA PRO A 98 5.58 -1.16 17.44
C PRO A 98 6.57 0.00 17.61
N ALA A 99 7.83 -0.21 17.21
CA ALA A 99 8.85 0.84 17.23
C ALA A 99 8.52 1.96 16.23
N LEU A 100 8.08 1.61 15.01
CA LEU A 100 7.68 2.59 14.00
C LEU A 100 6.48 3.43 14.45
N ILE A 101 5.49 2.82 15.08
CA ILE A 101 4.31 3.51 15.61
C ILE A 101 4.73 4.47 16.73
N ALA A 102 5.55 3.99 17.68
CA ALA A 102 6.01 4.80 18.81
C ALA A 102 6.87 6.01 18.37
N ARG A 103 7.63 5.86 17.28
CA ARG A 103 8.51 6.91 16.72
C ARG A 103 7.87 7.73 15.60
N GLY A 104 6.62 7.42 15.20
CA GLY A 104 5.94 8.08 14.09
C GLY A 104 6.59 7.84 12.72
N GLY A 105 7.34 6.73 12.56
CA GLY A 105 8.06 6.37 11.34
C GLY A 105 7.26 5.48 10.37
N MET A 106 6.05 5.05 10.75
CA MET A 106 5.22 4.21 9.88
C MET A 106 4.70 5.02 8.69
N THR A 107 4.92 4.51 7.47
CA THR A 107 4.43 5.13 6.23
C THR A 107 3.54 4.13 5.50
N PRO A 108 2.21 4.28 5.58
CA PRO A 108 1.27 3.31 5.00
C PRO A 108 1.56 3.04 3.52
N LEU A 109 1.51 1.76 3.15
CA LEU A 109 1.80 1.21 1.80
C LEU A 109 3.26 1.33 1.36
N TYR A 110 4.15 1.78 2.24
CA TYR A 110 5.60 1.85 2.03
C TYR A 110 6.37 1.29 3.24
N THR A 111 5.68 0.75 4.25
CA THR A 111 6.33 0.18 5.44
C THR A 111 6.96 -1.17 5.10
N GLY A 112 6.24 -2.05 4.41
CA GLY A 112 6.74 -3.32 3.91
C GLY A 112 7.69 -3.17 2.72
N ARG A 113 8.43 -4.24 2.44
CA ARG A 113 9.36 -4.34 1.31
C ARG A 113 8.71 -4.86 0.03
N HIS A 114 7.68 -5.67 0.17
CA HIS A 114 7.05 -6.38 -0.94
C HIS A 114 5.54 -6.23 -0.87
N TYR A 115 4.96 -5.71 -1.94
CA TYR A 115 3.52 -5.62 -2.10
C TYR A 115 3.09 -6.28 -3.40
N ALA A 116 1.89 -6.85 -3.40
CA ALA A 116 1.23 -7.31 -4.60
C ALA A 116 -0.23 -6.88 -4.59
N GLY A 117 -0.70 -6.38 -5.74
CA GLY A 117 -2.08 -5.98 -5.97
C GLY A 117 -2.68 -6.78 -7.11
N VAL A 118 -3.97 -7.09 -7.00
CA VAL A 118 -4.78 -7.64 -8.09
C VAL A 118 -6.12 -6.92 -8.12
N ALA A 119 -6.67 -6.73 -9.31
CA ALA A 119 -7.99 -6.13 -9.48
C ALA A 119 -8.75 -6.75 -10.65
N VAL A 120 -10.07 -6.85 -10.49
CA VAL A 120 -11.01 -7.22 -11.55
C VAL A 120 -12.04 -6.10 -11.67
N ALA A 121 -12.14 -5.49 -12.84
CA ALA A 121 -13.12 -4.44 -13.12
C ALA A 121 -14.12 -4.91 -14.20
N LEU A 122 -15.40 -4.68 -13.93
CA LEU A 122 -16.51 -4.92 -14.86
C LEU A 122 -17.29 -3.60 -15.03
N PRO A 123 -16.89 -2.74 -15.99
CA PRO A 123 -17.68 -1.58 -16.36
C PRO A 123 -18.89 -1.99 -17.20
N ALA A 124 -20.05 -1.45 -16.87
CA ALA A 124 -21.31 -1.57 -17.62
C ALA A 124 -21.67 -3.02 -18.06
N PRO A 125 -21.69 -4.03 -17.16
CA PRO A 125 -21.83 -5.41 -17.57
C PRO A 125 -23.22 -5.74 -18.12
N GLY A 126 -23.30 -6.24 -19.35
CA GLY A 126 -24.52 -6.77 -19.95
C GLY A 126 -25.55 -5.69 -20.23
N THR A 127 -26.61 -5.62 -19.41
CA THR A 127 -27.66 -4.57 -19.53
C THR A 127 -27.56 -3.53 -18.42
N TRP A 128 -26.50 -3.54 -17.63
CA TRP A 128 -26.32 -2.68 -16.46
C TRP A 128 -25.46 -1.48 -16.85
N ASP A 129 -25.93 -0.73 -17.84
CA ASP A 129 -25.16 0.30 -18.56
C ASP A 129 -24.60 1.41 -17.64
N ASP A 130 -25.26 1.64 -16.50
CA ASP A 130 -24.91 2.67 -15.53
C ASP A 130 -24.11 2.14 -14.32
N THR A 131 -23.74 0.85 -14.33
CA THR A 131 -23.08 0.18 -13.18
C THR A 131 -21.62 -0.10 -13.46
N THR A 132 -20.79 -0.06 -12.42
CA THR A 132 -19.43 -0.60 -12.45
C THR A 132 -19.17 -1.40 -11.19
N PHE A 133 -18.56 -2.56 -11.36
CA PHE A 133 -18.02 -3.37 -10.26
C PHE A 133 -16.50 -3.38 -10.30
N LEU A 134 -15.89 -3.27 -9.12
CA LEU A 134 -14.46 -3.46 -8.94
C LEU A 134 -14.23 -4.36 -7.74
N LEU A 135 -13.50 -5.46 -7.94
CA LEU A 135 -12.97 -6.28 -6.85
C LEU A 135 -11.46 -6.12 -6.86
N SER A 136 -10.87 -5.66 -5.76
CA SER A 136 -9.43 -5.50 -5.61
C SER A 136 -8.92 -6.28 -4.40
N GLY A 137 -7.68 -6.74 -4.51
CA GLY A 137 -6.91 -7.35 -3.44
C GLY A 137 -5.54 -6.70 -3.38
N LEU A 138 -5.09 -6.34 -2.19
CA LEU A 138 -3.75 -5.84 -1.91
C LEU A 138 -3.14 -6.69 -0.80
N GLY A 139 -1.88 -7.07 -0.95
CA GLY A 139 -1.12 -7.79 0.07
C GLY A 139 0.20 -7.10 0.33
N ASN A 140 0.54 -6.91 1.59
CA ASN A 140 1.92 -6.72 2.00
C ASN A 140 2.50 -8.11 2.24
N LEU A 141 3.34 -8.57 1.32
CA LEU A 141 3.91 -9.92 1.35
C LEU A 141 5.03 -10.06 2.40
N SER A 142 5.48 -8.93 2.97
CA SER A 142 6.56 -8.91 3.98
C SER A 142 6.03 -9.31 5.35
N ASP A 143 4.85 -8.80 5.72
CA ASP A 143 4.15 -9.14 6.96
C ASP A 143 2.98 -10.12 6.77
N ARG A 144 2.61 -10.43 5.51
CA ARG A 144 1.49 -11.32 5.17
C ARG A 144 0.14 -10.78 5.64
N SER A 145 0.00 -9.46 5.66
CA SER A 145 -1.29 -8.80 5.79
C SER A 145 -1.92 -8.55 4.41
N PHE A 146 -3.25 -8.59 4.35
CA PHE A 146 -4.01 -8.45 3.11
C PHE A 146 -5.27 -7.61 3.31
N LEU A 147 -5.66 -6.92 2.24
CA LEU A 147 -6.89 -6.15 2.10
C LEU A 147 -7.62 -6.64 0.85
N ALA A 148 -8.85 -7.12 1.01
CA ALA A 148 -9.75 -7.36 -0.12
C ALA A 148 -10.88 -6.33 -0.07
N ARG A 149 -11.21 -5.72 -1.22
CA ARG A 149 -12.23 -4.68 -1.30
C ARG A 149 -13.10 -4.85 -2.53
N PHE A 150 -14.41 -4.80 -2.31
CA PHE A 150 -15.41 -4.74 -3.37
C PHE A 150 -16.01 -3.33 -3.41
N ASP A 151 -15.97 -2.71 -4.57
CA ASP A 151 -16.58 -1.42 -4.88
C ASP A 151 -17.71 -1.61 -5.91
N TYR A 152 -18.81 -0.91 -5.65
CA TYR A 152 -19.98 -0.83 -6.50
C TYR A 152 -20.29 0.63 -6.80
N GLN A 153 -20.36 0.98 -8.08
CA GLN A 153 -20.76 2.30 -8.54
C GLN A 153 -22.02 2.18 -9.40
N ILE A 154 -22.97 3.09 -9.21
CA ILE A 154 -24.12 3.25 -10.10
C ILE A 154 -24.42 4.72 -10.38
N THR A 155 -24.70 5.05 -11.64
CA THR A 155 -25.24 6.36 -12.02
C THR A 155 -26.75 6.37 -11.81
N LEU A 156 -27.22 7.32 -11.01
CA LEU A 156 -28.61 7.62 -10.74
C LEU A 156 -29.03 8.85 -11.55
N LEU A 157 -30.22 8.78 -12.15
CA LEU A 157 -30.75 9.80 -13.05
C LEU A 157 -29.82 9.98 -14.27
N THR A 158 -29.07 11.08 -14.33
CA THR A 158 -28.14 11.39 -15.43
C THR A 158 -26.78 11.89 -14.98
N LYS A 159 -26.61 12.20 -13.69
CA LYS A 159 -25.41 12.90 -13.18
C LYS A 159 -25.03 12.54 -11.74
N LEU A 160 -25.91 11.89 -10.97
CA LEU A 160 -25.64 11.58 -9.57
C LEU A 160 -25.06 10.18 -9.49
N ARG A 161 -23.82 10.03 -9.05
CA ARG A 161 -23.20 8.71 -8.86
C ARG A 161 -23.27 8.31 -7.39
N LEU A 162 -23.77 7.11 -7.14
CA LEU A 162 -23.69 6.43 -5.85
C LEU A 162 -22.52 5.46 -5.88
N TYR A 163 -21.72 5.49 -4.83
CA TYR A 163 -20.63 4.56 -4.62
C TYR A 163 -20.82 3.87 -3.28
N CYS A 164 -20.62 2.56 -3.27
CA CYS A 164 -20.61 1.73 -2.07
C CYS A 164 -19.35 0.88 -2.08
N TYR A 165 -18.79 0.60 -0.91
CA TYR A 165 -17.74 -0.38 -0.78
C TYR A 165 -17.88 -1.23 0.47
N ALA A 166 -17.28 -2.41 0.41
CA ALA A 166 -16.99 -3.25 1.55
C ALA A 166 -15.56 -3.76 1.44
N SER A 167 -14.78 -3.67 2.52
CA SER A 167 -13.45 -4.27 2.61
C SER A 167 -13.31 -5.20 3.79
N VAL A 168 -12.42 -6.17 3.64
CA VAL A 168 -12.02 -7.13 4.67
C VAL A 168 -10.51 -7.11 4.78
N HIS A 169 -10.03 -7.03 6.01
CA HIS A 169 -8.61 -7.05 6.36
C HIS A 169 -8.26 -8.42 6.93
N LEU A 170 -7.14 -8.99 6.51
CA LEU A 170 -6.73 -10.35 6.85
C LEU A 170 -5.26 -10.36 7.25
N GLY A 171 -4.91 -11.27 8.17
CA GLY A 171 -3.55 -11.42 8.67
C GLY A 171 -3.30 -10.53 9.89
N GLU A 172 -2.02 -10.43 10.23
CA GLU A 172 -1.45 -9.58 11.27
C GLU A 172 -0.37 -8.77 10.53
N GLY A 173 -0.42 -7.44 10.60
CA GLY A 173 0.50 -6.58 9.85
C GLY A 173 -0.15 -5.31 9.32
N GLU A 174 0.51 -4.59 8.41
CA GLU A 174 0.16 -3.23 8.01
C GLU A 174 -1.27 -3.09 7.47
N LEU A 175 -1.70 -4.05 6.63
CA LEU A 175 -3.03 -4.05 6.03
C LEU A 175 -4.10 -4.58 6.98
N ALA A 176 -3.74 -5.12 8.14
CA ALA A 176 -4.64 -5.56 9.19
C ALA A 176 -4.08 -5.13 10.55
N LEU A 177 -3.76 -3.83 10.67
CA LEU A 177 -2.89 -3.32 11.74
C LEU A 177 -3.51 -3.54 13.12
N SER A 178 -2.97 -4.52 13.82
CA SER A 178 -3.03 -4.64 15.27
C SER A 178 -1.64 -4.43 15.84
N ALA A 179 -1.55 -3.78 16.99
CA ALA A 179 -0.27 -3.58 17.64
C ALA A 179 -0.44 -3.43 19.14
N GLU A 180 0.42 -4.11 19.88
CA GLU A 180 0.69 -3.81 21.28
C GLU A 180 2.02 -3.07 21.34
N VAL A 181 1.99 -1.80 21.73
CA VAL A 181 3.17 -0.93 21.77
C VAL A 181 3.50 -0.63 23.23
N PRO A 182 4.58 -1.23 23.77
CA PRO A 182 5.03 -0.97 25.12
C PRO A 182 5.37 0.52 25.38
N ALA A 183 5.13 0.99 26.61
CA ALA A 183 5.31 2.40 27.00
C ALA A 183 6.77 2.89 26.89
N ASP A 184 7.73 1.98 27.06
CA ASP A 184 9.17 2.23 26.98
C ASP A 184 9.65 2.54 25.56
N LEU A 185 8.93 2.09 24.52
CA LEU A 185 9.24 2.42 23.12
C LEU A 185 8.99 3.89 22.76
N PHE A 186 8.10 4.56 23.51
CA PHE A 186 7.79 5.98 23.29
C PHE A 186 8.90 6.89 23.85
N THR A 187 9.08 8.05 23.22
CA THR A 187 9.96 9.10 23.71
C THR A 187 9.49 9.63 25.07
N ASP A 188 10.39 10.20 25.86
CA ASP A 188 10.08 10.70 27.21
C ASP A 188 8.98 11.78 27.22
N ASP A 189 8.79 12.49 26.11
CA ASP A 189 7.71 13.48 25.96
C ASP A 189 6.33 12.85 25.74
N VAL A 190 6.28 11.66 25.11
CA VAL A 190 5.03 10.96 24.77
C VAL A 190 4.66 9.91 25.82
N ARG A 191 5.65 9.25 26.43
CA ARG A 191 5.46 8.21 27.46
C ARG A 191 4.47 8.59 28.58
N PRO A 192 4.43 9.84 29.09
CA PRO A 192 3.43 10.25 30.09
C PRO A 192 1.97 10.23 29.60
N LEU A 193 1.74 10.33 28.29
CA LEU A 193 0.40 10.28 27.67
C LEU A 193 -0.11 8.85 27.47
N VAL A 194 0.81 7.87 27.41
CA VAL A 194 0.54 6.44 27.20
C VAL A 194 1.27 5.60 28.26
N PRO A 195 0.97 5.80 29.57
CA PRO A 195 1.74 5.19 30.66
C PRO A 195 1.63 3.65 30.70
N GLN A 196 0.64 3.07 30.04
CA GLN A 196 0.43 1.62 29.92
C GLN A 196 0.82 1.07 28.54
N GLY A 197 1.35 1.92 27.65
CA GLY A 197 1.51 1.63 26.24
C GLY A 197 0.25 1.95 25.43
N LEU A 198 0.25 1.48 24.19
CA LEU A 198 -0.85 1.63 23.24
C LEU A 198 -1.25 0.24 22.73
N SER A 199 -2.54 -0.05 22.79
CA SER A 199 -3.13 -1.23 22.16
C SER A 199 -4.00 -0.77 21.00
N LEU A 200 -3.76 -1.33 19.82
CA LEU A 200 -4.52 -1.12 18.60
C LEU A 200 -5.16 -2.44 18.18
N GLU A 201 -6.49 -2.45 18.10
CA GLU A 201 -7.23 -3.57 17.54
C GLU A 201 -7.36 -3.42 16.02
N ALA A 202 -7.15 -4.51 15.29
CA ALA A 202 -7.32 -4.53 13.85
C ALA A 202 -8.80 -4.36 13.48
N ALA A 203 -9.08 -3.46 12.54
CA ALA A 203 -10.38 -3.39 11.88
C ALA A 203 -10.51 -4.60 10.95
N LEU A 204 -11.53 -5.45 11.19
CA LEU A 204 -11.76 -6.63 10.33
C LEU A 204 -12.50 -6.26 9.04
N VAL A 205 -13.46 -5.33 9.15
CA VAL A 205 -14.37 -4.96 8.06
C VAL A 205 -14.60 -3.46 8.06
N ASP A 206 -14.47 -2.84 6.88
CA ASP A 206 -14.92 -1.47 6.65
C ASP A 206 -16.04 -1.45 5.61
N LEU A 207 -17.00 -0.55 5.82
CA LEU A 207 -18.09 -0.29 4.90
C LEU A 207 -18.14 1.21 4.64
N GLY A 208 -18.44 1.61 3.41
CA GLY A 208 -18.65 3.01 3.12
C GLY A 208 -19.57 3.27 1.95
N VAL A 209 -20.12 4.47 1.95
CA VAL A 209 -21.06 4.96 0.95
C VAL A 209 -20.81 6.45 0.73
N TRP A 210 -20.81 6.89 -0.54
CA TRP A 210 -20.75 8.31 -0.86
C TRP A 210 -21.47 8.62 -2.17
N LEU A 211 -21.75 9.92 -2.36
CA LEU A 211 -22.38 10.46 -3.57
C LEU A 211 -21.42 11.43 -4.25
N SER A 212 -21.46 11.48 -5.59
CA SER A 212 -20.78 12.49 -6.38
C SER A 212 -21.71 13.01 -7.48
N LEU A 213 -21.57 14.29 -7.83
CA LEU A 213 -22.34 14.92 -8.91
C LEU A 213 -21.39 15.25 -10.07
N ASP A 214 -21.69 14.74 -11.27
CA ASP A 214 -21.02 15.18 -12.49
C ASP A 214 -21.52 16.58 -12.87
N LEU A 215 -20.75 17.61 -12.50
CA LEU A 215 -21.03 19.01 -12.83
C LEU A 215 -20.87 19.27 -14.32
#